data_AF-A0A9E5DIP5-F1
#
_entry.id   AF-A0A9E5DIP5-F1
#
_cell.length_a   1.000
_cell.length_b   1.000
_cell.length_c   1.000
_cell.angle_alpha   90.00
_cell.angle_beta   90.00
_cell.angle_gamma   90.00
#
_symmetry.space_group_name_H-M   'P 1'
#
loop_
_entity.id
_entity.type
_entity.pdbx_description
1 polymer ?
#
loop_
_entity_poly.entity_id
_entity_poly.type
_entity_poly.pdbx_seq_one_letter_code
_entity_poly.pdbx_strand_id
1 'polypeptide(L)'
;MRTLWVIGAGLSILQIIIGNIMMLYEVIKSLLYLHIAIGIALFGFSLFCLRYAKRDIIRRMLLGNIGLIVITGILGLIWLFAVKSPIIPIIHLFLALGLVSNFSVMYGIERGTS
;
A
#
# COMPACT_ATOMS: atom_id res chain seq x y z
N MET A 1 3.42 -1.30 19.63
CA MET A 1 2.79 -0.94 18.35
C MET A 1 3.66 -1.35 17.17
N ARG A 2 4.96 -1.58 17.42
CA ARG A 2 5.99 -2.16 16.53
C ARG A 2 5.48 -3.20 15.52
N THR A 3 4.76 -4.21 15.98
CA THR A 3 4.24 -5.29 15.11
C THR A 3 3.27 -4.79 14.05
N LEU A 4 2.51 -3.72 14.32
CA LEU A 4 1.55 -3.15 13.38
C LEU A 4 2.25 -2.58 12.14
N TRP A 5 3.38 -1.90 12.31
CA TRP A 5 4.12 -1.33 11.18
C TRP A 5 4.74 -2.42 10.30
N VAL A 6 5.23 -3.49 10.92
CA VAL A 6 5.75 -4.67 10.20
C VAL A 6 4.64 -5.36 9.42
N ILE A 7 3.45 -5.53 10.01
CA ILE A 7 2.27 -6.07 9.32
C ILE A 7 1.90 -5.18 8.13
N GLY A 8 1.84 -3.86 8.32
CA GLY A 8 1.55 -2.92 7.23
C GLY A 8 2.56 -2.99 6.09
N ALA A 9 3.86 -3.04 6.40
CA ALA A 9 4.91 -3.22 5.41
C ALA A 9 4.77 -4.57 4.68
N GLY A 10 4.53 -5.66 5.41
CA GLY A 10 4.33 -7.00 4.84
C GLY A 10 3.14 -7.08 3.90
N LEU A 11 1.98 -6.53 4.29
CA LEU A 11 0.81 -6.45 3.42
C LEU A 11 1.06 -5.61 2.17
N SER A 12 1.83 -4.52 2.31
CA SER A 12 2.23 -3.66 1.19
C SER A 12 3.19 -4.37 0.23
N ILE A 13 4.11 -5.19 0.74
CA ILE A 13 4.99 -6.03 -0.09
C ILE A 13 4.18 -7.09 -0.83
N LEU A 14 3.24 -7.75 -0.13
CA LEU A 14 2.36 -8.74 -0.75
C LEU A 14 1.53 -8.13 -1.89
N GLN A 15 1.03 -6.91 -1.70
CA GLN A 15 0.38 -6.11 -2.74
C GLN A 15 1.25 -5.93 -3.97
N ILE A 16 2.50 -5.49 -3.78
CA ILE A 16 3.46 -5.27 -4.86
C ILE A 16 3.75 -6.57 -5.61
N ILE A 17 3.98 -7.67 -4.90
CA ILE A 17 4.27 -8.97 -5.51
C ILE A 17 3.09 -9.41 -6.39
N ILE A 18 1.87 -9.42 -5.85
CA ILE A 18 0.68 -9.84 -6.58
C ILE A 18 0.44 -8.92 -7.80
N GLY A 19 0.58 -7.60 -7.63
CA GLY A 19 0.45 -6.64 -8.71
C GLY A 19 1.45 -6.88 -9.84
N ASN A 20 2.72 -7.14 -9.51
CA ASN A 20 3.76 -7.43 -10.52
C ASN A 20 3.52 -8.78 -11.21
N ILE A 21 3.08 -9.81 -10.51
CA ILE A 21 2.71 -11.09 -11.13
C ILE A 21 1.63 -10.88 -12.19
N MET A 22 0.59 -10.08 -11.91
CA MET A 22 -0.45 -9.77 -12.90
C MET A 22 0.06 -8.94 -14.09
N MET A 23 1.12 -8.15 -13.90
CA MET A 23 1.74 -7.40 -14.99
C MET A 23 2.63 -8.28 -15.88
N LEU A 24 3.28 -9.29 -15.32
CA LEU A 24 4.20 -10.18 -16.05
C LEU A 24 3.48 -11.34 -16.74
N TYR A 25 2.42 -11.88 -16.14
CA TYR A 25 1.73 -13.10 -16.58
C TYR A 25 0.27 -12.86 -17.00
N GLU A 26 -0.07 -11.62 -17.33
CA GLU A 26 -1.43 -11.16 -17.60
C GLU A 26 -2.36 -11.17 -16.37
N VAL A 27 -3.49 -10.48 -16.50
CA VAL A 27 -4.43 -10.26 -15.39
C VAL A 27 -5.31 -11.51 -15.19
N ILE A 28 -4.94 -12.33 -14.20
CA ILE A 28 -5.75 -13.47 -13.75
C ILE A 28 -6.82 -12.98 -12.77
N LYS A 29 -8.11 -13.28 -13.03
CA LYS A 29 -9.25 -12.78 -12.24
C LYS A 29 -9.14 -13.07 -10.74
N SER A 30 -8.73 -14.27 -10.36
CA SER A 30 -8.57 -14.66 -8.95
C SER A 30 -7.49 -13.84 -8.25
N LEU A 31 -6.35 -13.60 -8.91
CA LEU A 31 -5.30 -12.72 -8.39
C LEU A 31 -5.76 -11.26 -8.31
N LEU A 32 -6.54 -10.79 -9.28
CA LEU A 32 -7.10 -9.44 -9.24
C LEU A 32 -8.03 -9.25 -8.03
N TYR A 33 -8.94 -10.20 -7.76
CA TYR A 33 -9.81 -10.11 -6.58
C TYR A 33 -9.01 -10.18 -5.27
N LEU A 34 -8.00 -11.03 -5.20
CA LEU A 34 -7.10 -11.09 -4.05
C LEU A 34 -6.33 -9.77 -3.87
N HIS A 35 -5.83 -9.19 -4.96
CA HIS A 35 -5.15 -7.90 -4.96
C HIS A 35 -6.08 -6.78 -4.46
N ILE A 36 -7.31 -6.70 -4.96
CA ILE A 36 -8.28 -5.71 -4.49
C ILE A 36 -8.62 -5.94 -3.00
N ALA A 37 -8.85 -7.19 -2.59
CA ALA A 37 -9.19 -7.53 -1.21
C ALA A 37 -8.08 -7.13 -0.22
N ILE A 38 -6.81 -7.42 -0.54
CA ILE A 38 -5.67 -7.01 0.27
C ILE A 38 -5.53 -5.48 0.27
N GLY A 39 -5.78 -4.80 -0.86
CA GLY A 39 -5.76 -3.33 -0.93
C GLY A 39 -6.80 -2.69 0.01
N ILE A 40 -8.02 -3.23 0.02
CA ILE A 40 -9.09 -2.82 0.96
C ILE A 40 -8.69 -3.11 2.41
N ALA A 41 -8.13 -4.30 2.68
CA ALA A 41 -7.66 -4.66 4.00
C ALA A 41 -6.55 -3.70 4.49
N LEU A 42 -5.63 -3.31 3.60
CA LEU A 42 -4.54 -2.37 3.89
C LEU A 42 -5.05 -0.96 4.15
N PHE A 43 -6.10 -0.54 3.44
CA PHE A 43 -6.80 0.72 3.69
C PHE A 43 -7.46 0.72 5.08
N GLY A 44 -8.24 -0.32 5.39
CA GLY A 44 -8.87 -0.50 6.70
C GLY A 44 -7.84 -0.59 7.84
N PHE A 45 -6.74 -1.29 7.61
CA PHE A 45 -5.63 -1.41 8.54
C PHE A 45 -4.95 -0.06 8.79
N SER A 46 -4.74 0.75 7.76
CA SER A 46 -4.16 2.09 7.89
C SER A 46 -5.08 3.03 8.68
N LEU A 47 -6.40 2.97 8.46
CA LEU A 47 -7.38 3.69 9.27
C LEU A 47 -7.39 3.23 10.73
N PHE A 48 -7.31 1.92 10.97
CA PHE A 48 -7.22 1.37 12.33
C PHE A 48 -5.95 1.87 13.04
N CYS A 49 -4.82 1.89 12.36
CA CYS A 49 -3.54 2.35 12.91
C CYS A 49 -3.54 3.82 13.34
N LEU A 50 -4.36 4.69 12.72
CA LEU A 50 -4.48 6.09 13.12
C LEU A 50 -4.87 6.26 14.59
N ARG A 51 -5.67 5.34 15.14
CA ARG A 51 -6.08 5.35 16.56
C ARG A 51 -4.90 5.19 17.53
N TYR A 52 -3.80 4.63 17.04
CA TYR A 52 -2.60 4.32 17.81
C TYR A 52 -1.43 5.26 17.49
N ALA A 53 -1.62 6.22 16.57
CA ALA A 53 -0.59 7.16 16.16
C ALA A 53 -0.39 8.28 17.20
N LYS A 54 0.46 8.02 18.21
CA LYS A 54 0.72 8.98 19.30
C LYS A 54 1.55 10.21 18.91
N ARG A 55 2.32 10.13 17.83
CA ARG A 55 3.20 11.21 17.36
C ARG A 55 2.70 11.81 16.05
N ASP A 56 2.79 13.12 15.92
CA ASP A 56 2.33 13.83 14.72
C ASP A 56 2.98 13.34 13.44
N ILE A 57 4.29 13.05 13.47
CA ILE A 57 5.01 12.49 12.32
C ILE A 57 4.40 11.15 11.87
N ILE A 58 4.13 10.22 12.80
CA ILE A 58 3.52 8.92 12.49
C ILE A 58 2.11 9.11 11.94
N ARG A 59 1.34 10.03 12.53
CA ARG A 59 -0.02 10.33 12.08
C ARG A 59 -0.03 10.89 10.64
N ARG A 60 0.87 11.82 10.32
CA ARG A 60 1.01 12.36 8.95
C ARG A 60 1.42 11.28 7.96
N MET A 61 2.33 10.38 8.34
CA MET A 61 2.75 9.27 7.48
C MET A 61 1.61 8.27 7.22
N LEU A 62 0.77 7.97 8.23
CA LEU A 62 -0.41 7.15 8.04
C LEU A 62 -1.46 7.80 7.13
N LEU A 63 -1.69 9.12 7.28
CA LEU A 63 -2.54 9.87 6.35
C LEU A 63 -1.97 9.84 4.93
N GLY A 64 -0.66 9.98 4.78
CA GLY A 64 0.04 9.78 3.52
C GLY A 64 -0.20 8.39 2.94
N ASN A 65 -0.11 7.33 3.75
CA ASN A 65 -0.40 5.97 3.31
C ASN A 65 -1.84 5.79 2.86
N ILE A 66 -2.81 6.33 3.58
CA ILE A 66 -4.22 6.32 3.20
C ILE A 66 -4.40 6.99 1.83
N GLY A 67 -3.81 8.17 1.64
CA GLY A 67 -3.82 8.87 0.35
C GLY A 67 -3.18 8.05 -0.77
N LEU A 68 -2.01 7.46 -0.53
CA LEU A 68 -1.32 6.60 -1.50
C LEU A 68 -2.16 5.38 -1.90
N ILE A 69 -2.83 4.72 -0.95
CA ILE A 69 -3.70 3.56 -1.23
C ILE A 69 -4.89 3.98 -2.11
N VAL A 70 -5.51 5.13 -1.82
CA VAL A 70 -6.62 5.65 -2.63
C VAL A 70 -6.15 5.99 -4.04
N ILE A 71 -5.05 6.73 -4.17
CA ILE A 71 -4.51 7.14 -5.47
C ILE A 71 -4.10 5.92 -6.30
N THR A 72 -3.39 4.97 -5.70
CA THR A 72 -2.99 3.73 -6.39
C THR A 72 -4.20 2.89 -6.80
N GLY A 73 -5.20 2.75 -5.95
CA GLY A 73 -6.46 2.08 -6.30
C GLY A 73 -7.16 2.74 -7.50
N ILE A 74 -7.24 4.08 -7.53
CA ILE A 74 -7.78 4.83 -8.67
C ILE A 74 -6.96 4.57 -9.94
N LEU A 75 -5.62 4.62 -9.86
CA LEU A 75 -4.76 4.32 -11.00
C LEU A 75 -4.95 2.90 -11.53
N GLY A 76 -5.11 1.92 -10.64
CA GLY A 76 -5.42 0.54 -11.01
C GLY A 76 -6.74 0.43 -11.77
N LEU A 77 -7.79 1.11 -11.31
CA LEU A 77 -9.09 1.18 -12.01
C LEU A 77 -8.97 1.86 -13.37
N ILE A 78 -8.25 2.99 -13.47
CA ILE A 78 -8.03 3.68 -14.74
C ILE A 78 -7.32 2.76 -15.73
N TRP A 79 -6.30 2.02 -15.29
CA TRP A 79 -5.58 1.10 -16.17
C TRP A 79 -6.44 -0.07 -16.64
N LEU A 80 -7.28 -0.62 -15.77
CA LEU A 80 -8.16 -1.74 -16.10
C LEU A 80 -9.30 -1.35 -17.06
N PHE A 81 -9.92 -0.18 -16.87
CA PHE A 81 -11.18 0.17 -17.52
C PHE A 81 -11.10 1.30 -18.55
N ALA A 82 -10.10 2.18 -18.47
CA ALA A 82 -10.04 3.37 -19.30
C ALA A 82 -8.83 3.38 -20.24
N VAL A 83 -7.60 3.33 -19.71
CA VAL A 83 -6.37 3.54 -20.48
C VAL A 83 -5.32 2.51 -20.13
N LYS A 84 -5.02 1.59 -21.05
CA LYS A 84 -3.98 0.55 -20.88
C LYS A 84 -2.56 1.07 -21.17
N SER A 85 -2.23 2.26 -20.68
CA SER A 85 -0.89 2.84 -20.87
C SER A 85 0.14 2.11 -20.00
N PRO A 86 1.32 1.73 -20.55
CA PRO A 86 2.38 1.07 -19.78
C PRO A 86 3.01 1.98 -18.71
N ILE A 87 2.76 3.30 -18.77
CA ILE A 87 3.25 4.26 -17.78
C ILE A 87 2.49 4.13 -16.46
N ILE A 88 1.20 3.78 -16.50
CA ILE A 88 0.36 3.74 -15.29
C ILE A 88 0.85 2.67 -14.30
N PRO A 89 1.13 1.41 -14.71
CA PRO A 89 1.71 0.41 -13.80
C PRO A 89 3.04 0.84 -13.17
N ILE A 90 3.88 1.57 -13.91
CA ILE A 90 5.16 2.07 -13.40
C ILE A 90 4.92 3.10 -12.28
N ILE A 91 4.05 4.09 -12.53
CA ILE A 91 3.68 5.08 -11.51
C ILE A 91 3.04 4.39 -10.30
N HIS A 92 2.13 3.45 -10.55
CA HIS A 92 1.47 2.67 -9.50
C HIS A 92 2.48 1.91 -8.63
N LEU A 93 3.51 1.29 -9.23
CA LEU A 93 4.57 0.60 -8.49
C LEU A 93 5.36 1.56 -7.59
N PHE A 94 5.76 2.72 -8.10
CA PHE A 94 6.51 3.70 -7.29
C PHE A 94 5.71 4.22 -6.10
N LEU A 95 4.40 4.46 -6.29
CA LEU A 95 3.53 4.86 -5.19
C LEU A 95 3.36 3.74 -4.15
N ALA A 96 3.27 2.48 -4.59
CA ALA A 96 3.22 1.32 -3.70
C ALA A 96 4.53 1.14 -2.92
N LEU A 97 5.69 1.43 -3.52
CA LEU A 97 6.98 1.47 -2.80
C LEU A 97 7.00 2.56 -1.73
N GLY A 98 6.40 3.72 -2.00
CA GLY A 98 6.20 4.78 -1.01
C GLY A 98 5.42 4.29 0.22
N LEU A 99 4.42 3.43 0.01
CA LEU A 99 3.62 2.82 1.07
C LEU A 99 4.46 1.92 2.00
N VAL A 100 5.24 1.01 1.40
CA VAL A 100 6.17 0.11 2.12
C VAL A 100 7.20 0.92 2.89
N SER A 101 7.78 1.94 2.24
CA SER A 101 8.78 2.82 2.82
C SER A 101 8.25 3.52 4.07
N ASN A 102 7.05 4.10 3.99
CA ASN A 102 6.43 4.78 5.13
C ASN A 102 6.20 3.84 6.32
N PHE A 103 5.67 2.63 6.10
CA PHE A 103 5.53 1.65 7.17
C PHE A 103 6.88 1.25 7.79
N SER A 104 7.91 1.08 6.96
CA SER A 104 9.25 0.71 7.41
C SER A 104 9.92 1.82 8.22
N VAL A 105 9.75 3.08 7.82
CA VAL A 105 10.25 4.25 8.55
C VAL A 105 9.50 4.43 9.88
N MET A 106 8.18 4.25 9.90
CA MET A 106 7.41 4.28 11.17
C MET A 106 7.88 3.21 12.16
N TYR A 107 8.22 2.01 11.68
CA TYR A 107 8.86 0.98 12.50
C TYR A 107 10.19 1.45 13.08
N GLY A 108 11.07 2.04 12.25
CA GLY A 108 12.35 2.60 12.68
C GLY A 108 12.20 3.69 13.74
N ILE A 109 11.25 4.61 13.56
CA ILE A 109 10.95 5.69 14.52
C ILE A 109 10.51 5.11 15.88
N GLU A 110 9.65 4.09 15.90
CA GLU A 110 9.24 3.47 17.17
C GLU A 110 10.43 2.79 17.85
N ARG A 111 11.26 2.06 17.09
CA ARG A 111 12.46 1.37 17.63
C ARG A 111 13.52 2.32 18.17
N GLY A 112 13.82 3.41 17.47
CA GLY A 112 14.87 4.37 17.86
C GLY A 112 14.50 5.27 19.04
N THR A 113 13.26 5.22 19.50
CA THR A 113 12.79 5.99 20.67
C THR A 113 12.33 5.11 21.83
N SER A 114 12.64 3.81 21.73
CA SER A 114 12.38 2.78 22.74
C SER A 114 13.58 2.58 23.64
#